data_AF-A0A8T4A4Q4-F1
#
_entry.id   AF-A0A8T4A4Q4-F1
#
_cell.length_a   1.000
_cell.length_b   1.000
_cell.length_c   1.000
_cell.angle_alpha   90.00
_cell.angle_beta   90.00
_cell.angle_gamma   90.00
#
_symmetry.space_group_name_H-M   'P 1'
#
loop_
_entity.id
_entity.type
_entity.pdbx_description
1 polymer ?
#
loop_
_entity_poly.entity_id
_entity_poly.type
_entity_poly.pdbx_seq_one_letter_code
_entity_poly.pdbx_strand_id
1 'polypeptide(L)'
;MGKRTRGRENQVRCEKCGRLTRRDKAVFIEKAIFSNPLDRKDVYDETYQRVLTREVAYCPSCGKHMRIYEKKTKQLERQRERAERPFYSSFRPREKTY
;
A
#
# COMPACT_ATOMS: atom_id res chain seq x y z
N MET A 1 -1.74 6.73 24.52
CA MET A 1 -2.96 6.34 23.78
C MET A 1 -3.90 7.55 23.70
N GLY A 2 -4.02 8.19 22.53
CA GLY A 2 -4.70 9.47 22.37
C GLY A 2 -6.19 9.43 22.74
N LYS A 3 -6.65 10.46 23.47
CA LYS A 3 -8.03 10.66 23.93
C LYS A 3 -9.00 10.55 22.75
N ARG A 4 -9.86 9.52 22.75
CA ARG A 4 -10.94 9.34 21.77
C ARG A 4 -12.13 10.21 22.18
N THR A 5 -12.08 11.52 21.90
CA THR A 5 -13.29 12.36 21.90
C THR A 5 -14.17 11.92 20.73
N ARG A 6 -15.07 10.96 20.99
CA ARG A 6 -16.09 10.51 20.04
C ARG A 6 -17.08 11.66 19.80
N GLY A 7 -17.39 11.98 18.55
CA GLY A 7 -18.42 12.99 18.20
C GLY A 7 -18.19 13.70 16.86
N ARG A 8 -16.94 14.03 16.51
CA ARG A 8 -16.57 14.60 15.20
C ARG A 8 -15.29 13.93 14.71
N GLU A 9 -15.46 12.88 13.91
CA GLU A 9 -14.33 12.21 13.28
C GLU A 9 -14.09 12.75 11.88
N ASN A 10 -12.81 12.80 11.50
CA ASN A 10 -12.40 13.21 10.17
C ASN A 10 -13.03 12.27 9.13
N GLN A 11 -13.59 12.86 8.08
CA GLN A 11 -14.14 12.14 6.95
C GLN A 11 -13.09 12.01 5.86
N VAL A 12 -13.09 10.87 5.20
CA VAL A 12 -12.25 10.54 4.05
C VAL A 12 -13.13 10.19 2.88
N ARG A 13 -12.69 10.60 1.69
CA ARG A 13 -13.41 10.37 0.44
C ARG A 13 -13.02 9.01 -0.14
N CYS A 14 -14.02 8.19 -0.44
CA CYS A 14 -13.81 6.93 -1.16
C CYS A 14 -13.31 7.21 -2.57
N GLU A 15 -12.24 6.54 -3.02
CA GLU A 15 -11.69 6.73 -4.36
C GLU A 15 -12.66 6.30 -5.47
N LYS A 16 -13.43 5.22 -5.26
CA LYS A 16 -14.30 4.68 -6.32
C LYS A 16 -15.59 5.46 -6.51
N CYS A 17 -16.35 5.65 -5.42
CA CYS A 17 -17.69 6.23 -5.47
C CYS A 17 -17.74 7.70 -5.02
N GLY A 18 -16.61 8.26 -4.55
CA GLY A 18 -16.55 9.65 -4.10
C GLY A 18 -17.32 9.94 -2.81
N ARG A 19 -17.97 8.95 -2.19
CA ARG A 19 -18.73 9.11 -0.94
C ARG A 19 -17.80 9.47 0.21
N LEU A 20 -18.24 10.43 1.03
CA LEU A 20 -17.59 10.76 2.30
C LEU A 20 -17.93 9.68 3.34
N THR A 21 -16.88 9.07 3.89
CA THR A 21 -16.98 8.06 4.93
C THR A 21 -16.12 8.46 6.12
N ARG A 22 -16.55 8.10 7.32
CA ARG A 22 -15.72 8.33 8.51
C ARG A 22 -14.45 7.49 8.43
N ARG A 23 -13.33 8.06 8.91
CA ARG A 23 -11.99 7.45 8.82
C ARG A 23 -11.89 6.12 9.56
N ASP A 24 -12.62 5.97 10.66
CA ASP A 24 -12.69 4.73 11.46
C ASP A 24 -13.27 3.54 10.66
N LYS A 25 -14.26 3.80 9.81
CA LYS A 25 -14.99 2.81 9.03
C LYS A 25 -14.43 2.60 7.63
N ALA A 26 -13.50 3.45 7.20
CA ALA A 26 -12.90 3.38 5.88
C ALA A 26 -11.86 2.26 5.81
N VAL A 27 -11.77 1.60 4.66
CA VAL A 27 -10.75 0.58 4.39
C VAL A 27 -9.61 1.23 3.63
N PHE A 28 -8.44 1.26 4.26
CA PHE A 28 -7.21 1.76 3.64
C PHE A 28 -6.43 0.62 2.98
N ILE A 29 -6.01 0.81 1.74
CA ILE A 29 -5.08 -0.10 1.05
C ILE A 29 -3.97 0.71 0.39
N GLU A 30 -2.77 0.17 0.38
CA GLU A 30 -1.64 0.77 -0.31
C GLU A 30 -1.67 0.32 -1.78
N LYS A 31 -1.56 1.28 -2.70
CA LYS A 31 -1.42 1.01 -4.12
C LYS A 31 -0.07 1.50 -4.61
N ALA A 32 0.63 0.65 -5.34
CA ALA A 32 1.78 1.05 -6.14
C ALA A 32 1.33 2.03 -7.24
N ILE A 33 1.94 3.21 -7.26
CA ILE A 33 1.92 4.13 -8.38
C ILE A 33 3.07 3.69 -9.29
N PHE A 34 2.73 3.11 -10.43
CA PHE A 34 3.70 2.89 -11.49
C PHE A 34 3.75 4.17 -12.32
N SER A 35 4.72 5.03 -12.05
CA SER A 35 5.09 6.06 -13.02
C SER A 35 5.87 5.37 -14.13
N ASN A 36 5.35 5.37 -15.34
CA ASN A 36 6.09 4.90 -16.51
C ASN A 36 7.39 5.72 -16.64
N PRO A 37 8.56 5.09 -16.67
CA PRO A 37 9.82 5.81 -16.79
C PRO A 37 9.91 6.62 -18.10
N LEU A 38 9.22 6.20 -19.17
CA LEU A 38 9.23 6.91 -20.46
C LEU A 38 8.55 8.28 -20.42
N ASP A 39 7.62 8.51 -19.48
CA ASP A 39 6.92 9.81 -19.34
C ASP A 39 7.74 10.84 -18.56
N ARG A 40 8.87 10.45 -17.94
CA ARG A 40 9.78 11.34 -17.21
C ARG A 40 11.07 11.52 -18.00
N LYS A 41 11.14 12.56 -18.84
CA LYS A 41 12.32 12.91 -19.64
C LYS A 41 13.53 13.40 -18.82
N ASP A 42 13.35 13.60 -17.51
CA ASP A 42 14.30 14.31 -16.65
C ASP A 42 15.23 13.38 -15.83
N VAL A 43 15.12 12.06 -15.96
CA VAL A 43 15.88 11.11 -15.12
C VAL A 43 16.91 10.35 -15.93
N TYR A 44 18.02 11.03 -16.23
CA TYR A 44 19.29 10.43 -16.65
C TYR A 44 20.15 10.22 -15.41
N ASP A 45 20.00 9.07 -14.74
CA ASP A 45 21.01 8.43 -13.87
C ASP A 45 20.31 7.63 -12.77
N GLU A 46 20.39 6.30 -12.90
CA GLU A 46 20.55 5.22 -11.90
C GLU A 46 19.75 5.22 -10.56
N THR A 47 18.95 6.24 -10.27
CA THR A 47 18.23 6.46 -9.02
C THR A 47 16.71 6.33 -9.22
N TYR A 48 16.30 5.35 -10.04
CA TYR A 48 14.89 5.00 -10.10
C TYR A 48 14.44 4.36 -8.77
N GLN A 49 13.87 5.17 -7.87
CA GLN A 49 13.23 4.67 -6.67
C GLN A 49 11.97 3.89 -7.06
N ARG A 50 12.12 2.56 -7.00
CA ARG A 50 11.12 1.56 -7.32
C ARG A 50 9.91 1.71 -6.42
N VAL A 51 8.80 2.16 -7.00
CA VAL A 51 7.43 2.09 -6.48
C VAL A 51 7.10 3.12 -5.39
N LEU A 52 6.58 4.28 -5.82
CA LEU A 52 5.83 5.16 -4.93
C LEU A 52 4.52 4.47 -4.54
N THR A 53 4.27 4.26 -3.24
CA THR A 53 2.99 3.73 -2.76
C THR A 53 2.10 4.87 -2.30
N ARG A 54 0.81 4.84 -2.66
CA ARG A 54 -0.21 5.73 -2.12
C ARG A 54 -1.22 4.95 -1.30
N GLU A 55 -1.57 5.48 -0.13
CA GLU A 55 -2.71 4.98 0.63
C GLU A 55 -4.01 5.48 0.02
N VAL A 56 -4.93 4.55 -0.21
CA VAL A 56 -6.24 4.83 -0.79
C VAL A 56 -7.33 4.40 0.18
N ALA A 57 -8.32 5.26 0.38
CA ALA A 57 -9.49 4.99 1.20
C ALA A 57 -10.68 4.48 0.37
N TYR A 58 -11.36 3.47 0.90
CA TYR A 58 -12.61 2.93 0.34
C TYR A 58 -13.73 2.90 1.38
N CYS A 59 -14.96 3.10 0.91
CA CYS A 59 -16.15 2.86 1.73
C CYS A 59 -16.41 1.35 1.91
N PRO A 60 -17.16 0.93 2.95
CA PRO A 60 -17.43 -0.48 3.23
C PRO A 60 -18.09 -1.24 2.06
N SER A 61 -19.01 -0.58 1.34
CA SER A 61 -19.72 -1.18 0.20
C SER A 61 -18.79 -1.45 -0.98
N CYS A 62 -17.98 -0.46 -1.39
CA CYS A 62 -16.99 -0.64 -2.45
C CYS A 62 -15.90 -1.63 -2.03
N GLY A 63 -15.54 -1.64 -0.76
CA GLY A 63 -14.60 -2.60 -0.17
C GLY A 63 -15.04 -4.05 -0.36
N LYS A 64 -16.31 -4.35 -0.08
CA LYS A 64 -16.88 -5.69 -0.31
C LYS A 64 -16.94 -6.04 -1.80
N HIS A 65 -17.49 -5.15 -2.62
CA HIS A 65 -17.66 -5.41 -4.06
C HIS A 65 -16.33 -5.67 -4.79
N MET A 66 -15.26 -4.96 -4.42
CA MET A 66 -13.95 -5.09 -5.06
C MET A 66 -13.01 -6.08 -4.36
N ARG A 67 -13.53 -6.84 -3.37
CA ARG A 67 -12.77 -7.79 -2.56
C ARG A 67 -11.50 -7.18 -1.94
N ILE A 68 -11.61 -5.93 -1.49
CA ILE A 68 -10.49 -5.16 -0.93
C ILE A 68 -10.06 -5.75 0.42
N TYR A 69 -11.01 -6.31 1.17
CA TYR A 69 -10.72 -7.01 2.42
C TYR A 69 -9.78 -8.20 2.19
N GLU A 70 -10.09 -9.07 1.21
CA GLU A 70 -9.24 -10.21 0.84
C GLU A 70 -7.86 -9.77 0.32
N LYS A 71 -7.79 -8.66 -0.40
CA LYS A 71 -6.51 -8.09 -0.86
C LYS A 71 -5.67 -7.61 0.31
N LYS A 72 -6.30 -6.98 1.30
CA LYS A 72 -5.61 -6.46 2.49
C LYS A 72 -5.12 -7.60 3.39
N THR A 73 -5.88 -8.67 3.57
CA THR A 73 -5.40 -9.85 4.32
C THR A 73 -4.18 -10.48 3.65
N LYS A 74 -4.23 -10.71 2.33
CA LYS A 74 -3.08 -11.20 1.56
C LYS A 74 -1.87 -10.26 1.58
N GLN A 75 -2.09 -8.96 1.72
CA GLN A 75 -1.00 -7.99 1.88
C GLN A 75 -0.35 -8.11 3.25
N LEU A 76 -1.16 -8.24 4.31
CA LEU A 76 -0.68 -8.40 5.68
C LEU A 76 0.03 -9.75 5.87
N GLU A 77 -0.44 -10.83 5.25
CA GLU A 77 0.22 -12.14 5.24
C GLU A 77 1.63 -12.03 4.64
N ARG A 78 1.75 -11.46 3.43
CA ARG A 78 3.06 -11.21 2.80
C ARG A 78 3.97 -10.32 3.64
N GLN A 79 3.42 -9.35 4.36
CA GLN A 79 4.19 -8.48 5.23
C GLN A 79 4.71 -9.24 6.46
N ARG A 80 3.90 -10.13 7.04
CA ARG A 80 4.31 -11.02 8.14
C ARG A 80 5.42 -11.98 7.70
N GLU A 81 5.25 -12.65 6.57
CA GLU A 81 6.29 -13.54 6.00
C GLU A 81 7.62 -12.80 5.77
N ARG A 82 7.57 -11.55 5.30
CA ARG A 82 8.77 -10.72 5.13
C ARG A 82 9.42 -10.33 6.46
N ALA A 83 8.63 -10.08 7.50
CA ALA A 83 9.13 -9.75 8.82
C ALA A 83 9.78 -10.96 9.52
N GLU A 84 9.25 -12.16 9.27
CA GLU A 84 9.78 -13.42 9.82
C GLU A 84 11.05 -13.90 9.12
N ARG A 85 11.32 -13.45 7.89
CA ARG A 85 12.57 -13.79 7.19
C ARG A 85 13.78 -13.18 7.90
N PRO A 86 14.70 -14.00 8.45
CA PRO A 86 15.92 -13.47 9.06
C PRO A 86 16.79 -12.80 7.99
N PHE A 87 17.36 -11.65 8.37
CA PHE A 87 18.19 -10.77 7.55
C PHE A 87 19.30 -11.50 6.77
N TYR A 88 19.83 -12.59 7.35
CA TYR A 88 20.94 -13.38 6.80
C TYR A 88 20.61 -14.28 5.60
N SER A 89 19.34 -14.50 5.25
CA SER A 89 18.95 -15.37 4.11
C SER A 89 19.05 -14.70 2.73
N SER A 90 19.46 -13.43 2.68
CA SER A 90 19.54 -12.63 1.45
C SER A 90 20.90 -12.67 0.74
N PHE A 91 21.94 -13.28 1.35
CA PHE A 91 23.23 -13.53 0.72
C PHE A 91 23.17 -14.83 -0.11
N ARG A 92 22.72 -14.76 -1.36
CA ARG A 92 23.07 -15.81 -2.35
C ARG A 92 24.47 -15.50 -2.86
N PRO A 93 25.50 -16.33 -2.61
CA PRO A 93 26.79 -16.13 -3.27
C PRO A 93 26.56 -16.21 -4.78
N ARG A 94 27.00 -15.17 -5.52
CA ARG A 94 27.09 -15.24 -6.97
C ARG A 94 28.11 -16.32 -7.30
N GLU A 95 27.66 -17.47 -7.79
CA GLU A 95 28.55 -18.48 -8.36
C GLU A 95 29.33 -17.82 -9.49
N LYS A 96 30.66 -17.76 -9.34
CA LYS A 96 31.56 -17.32 -10.41
C LYS A 96 31.58 -18.42 -11.45
N THR A 97 30.90 -18.21 -12.57
CA THR A 97 31.12 -18.99 -13.79
C THR A 97 32.50 -18.60 -14.33
N TYR A 98 33.42 -19.56 -14.35
CA TYR A 98 34.74 -19.47 -14.98
C TYR A 98 34.64 -19.59 -16.50
#